data_AF-A0A016T6E7-F1
#
_entry.id   AF-A0A016T6E7-F1
#
_cell.length_a   1.000
_cell.length_b   1.000
_cell.length_c   1.000
_cell.angle_alpha   90.00
_cell.angle_beta   90.00
_cell.angle_gamma   90.00
#
_symmetry.space_group_name_H-M   'P 1'
#
loop_
_entity.id
_entity.type
_entity.pdbx_description
1 polymer ?
#
loop_
_entity_poly.entity_id
_entity_poly.type
_entity_poly.pdbx_seq_one_letter_code
_entity_poly.pdbx_strand_id
1 'polypeptide(L)'
;MRSLIVLALAAVVALAVPDSKLGSIECEMCEMAVKTVVPMLDQDTKDIENAVNEECKKLLHKIPFATGKCKKFVDEELNKIIKELESGTAPADVCKKIDMC
;
A
#
# COMPACT_ATOMS: atom_id res chain seq x y z
N MET A 1 27.31 18.46 -44.35
CA MET A 1 28.20 18.31 -43.18
C MET A 1 27.43 18.92 -42.00
N ARG A 2 26.43 18.23 -41.44
CA ARG A 2 26.53 17.20 -40.37
C ARG A 2 27.21 17.78 -39.13
N SER A 3 26.51 17.65 -38.00
CA SER A 3 26.92 18.00 -36.62
C SER A 3 26.60 19.46 -36.27
N LEU A 4 25.73 19.80 -35.31
CA LEU A 4 25.34 19.12 -34.08
C LEU A 4 23.91 19.53 -33.68
N ILE A 5 22.92 18.69 -33.97
CA ILE A 5 21.63 18.68 -33.27
C ILE A 5 21.55 17.30 -32.64
N VAL A 6 21.97 17.13 -31.39
CA VAL A 6 21.70 15.87 -30.67
C VAL A 6 21.56 16.14 -29.16
N LEU A 7 20.30 16.24 -28.74
CA LEU A 7 19.72 15.62 -27.53
C LEU A 7 20.27 16.07 -26.17
N ALA A 8 19.82 17.24 -25.72
CA ALA A 8 19.48 17.42 -24.30
C ALA A 8 17.97 17.17 -24.12
N LEU A 9 17.50 15.97 -24.50
CA LEU A 9 16.28 15.45 -23.90
C LEU A 9 16.69 14.84 -22.57
N ALA A 10 16.74 15.68 -21.54
CA ALA A 10 16.44 15.18 -20.20
C ALA A 10 14.99 14.69 -20.26
N ALA A 11 14.81 13.47 -20.74
CA ALA A 11 13.63 12.69 -20.48
C ALA A 11 13.68 12.41 -18.97
N VAL A 12 13.28 13.41 -18.18
CA VAL A 12 12.62 13.14 -16.92
C VAL A 12 11.38 12.39 -17.36
N VAL A 13 11.51 11.06 -17.47
CA VAL A 13 10.36 10.18 -17.53
C VAL A 13 9.72 10.36 -16.17
N ALA A 14 8.91 11.41 -16.04
CA ALA A 14 7.88 11.46 -15.05
C ALA A 14 7.14 10.14 -15.28
N LEU A 15 7.31 9.23 -14.33
CA LEU A 15 6.47 8.06 -14.17
C LEU A 15 5.07 8.61 -13.92
N ALA A 16 4.39 9.10 -14.97
CA ALA A 16 2.97 9.28 -14.99
C ALA A 16 2.38 7.87 -15.05
N VAL A 17 2.58 7.12 -13.96
CA VAL A 17 1.73 6.01 -13.63
C VAL A 17 0.37 6.67 -13.45
N PRO A 18 -0.63 6.34 -14.29
CA PRO A 18 -1.96 6.89 -14.09
C PRO A 18 -2.39 6.58 -12.66
N ASP A 19 -2.85 7.59 -11.91
CA ASP A 19 -3.20 7.51 -10.49
C ASP A 19 -4.10 6.30 -10.17
N SER A 20 -4.89 5.86 -11.14
CA SER A 20 -5.75 4.67 -11.07
C SER A 20 -5.00 3.35 -10.85
N LYS A 21 -3.74 3.19 -11.30
CA LYS A 21 -2.90 2.02 -11.03
C LYS A 21 -2.30 2.04 -9.62
N LEU A 22 -2.05 3.23 -9.08
CA LEU A 22 -1.49 3.39 -7.74
C LEU A 22 -2.59 3.21 -6.69
N GLY A 23 -3.76 3.83 -6.90
CA GLY A 23 -4.94 3.64 -6.06
C GLY A 23 -5.41 2.19 -6.02
N SER A 24 -5.28 1.42 -7.11
CA SER A 24 -5.63 0.00 -7.08
C SER A 24 -4.71 -0.83 -6.16
N ILE A 25 -3.41 -0.52 -6.11
CA ILE A 25 -2.46 -1.23 -5.26
C ILE A 25 -2.67 -0.84 -3.79
N GLU A 26 -2.91 0.43 -3.52
CA GLU A 26 -3.21 0.93 -2.17
C GLU A 26 -4.51 0.32 -1.63
N CYS A 27 -5.54 0.21 -2.46
CA CYS A 27 -6.79 -0.47 -2.13
C CYS A 27 -6.57 -1.96 -1.82
N GLU A 28 -5.84 -2.69 -2.68
CA GLU A 28 -5.51 -4.10 -2.45
C GLU A 28 -4.70 -4.31 -1.16
N MET A 29 -3.75 -3.42 -0.86
CA MET A 29 -2.97 -3.45 0.38
C MET A 29 -3.85 -3.22 1.61
N CYS A 30 -4.78 -2.26 1.53
CA CYS A 30 -5.73 -2.04 2.61
C CYS A 30 -6.65 -3.25 2.83
N GLU A 31 -7.25 -3.80 1.76
CA GLU A 31 -8.15 -4.94 1.88
C GLU A 31 -7.43 -6.18 2.44
N MET A 32 -6.19 -6.40 2.02
CA MET A 32 -5.32 -7.44 2.59
C MET A 32 -5.13 -7.21 4.08
N ALA A 33 -4.78 -5.98 4.49
CA ALA A 33 -4.54 -5.66 5.89
C ALA A 33 -5.81 -5.82 6.74
N VAL A 34 -6.97 -5.36 6.27
CA VAL A 34 -8.26 -5.57 6.94
C VAL A 34 -8.52 -7.06 7.17
N LYS A 35 -8.34 -7.90 6.13
CA LYS A 35 -8.54 -9.36 6.25
C LYS A 35 -7.59 -10.00 7.26
N THR A 36 -6.36 -9.50 7.35
CA THR A 36 -5.36 -9.96 8.34
C THR A 36 -5.69 -9.49 9.76
N VAL A 37 -6.15 -8.25 9.93
CA VAL A 37 -6.39 -7.63 11.24
C VAL A 37 -7.66 -8.17 11.91
N VAL A 38 -8.76 -8.37 11.16
CA VAL A 38 -10.06 -8.80 11.71
C VAL A 38 -9.96 -9.99 12.69
N PRO A 39 -9.27 -11.11 12.36
CA PRO A 39 -9.14 -12.24 13.28
C PRO A 39 -8.12 -12.01 14.41
N MET A 40 -7.37 -10.91 14.40
CA MET A 40 -6.26 -10.61 15.30
C MET A 40 -6.53 -9.41 16.23
N LEU A 41 -7.76 -8.86 16.25
CA LEU A 41 -8.08 -7.65 17.03
C LEU A 41 -7.79 -7.76 18.54
N ASP A 42 -7.83 -8.97 19.10
CA ASP A 42 -7.51 -9.22 20.51
C ASP A 42 -6.02 -9.51 20.77
N GLN A 43 -5.17 -9.44 19.74
CA GLN A 43 -3.74 -9.75 19.84
C GLN A 43 -2.87 -8.50 20.04
N ASP A 44 -1.62 -8.71 20.44
CA ASP A 44 -0.64 -7.63 20.57
C ASP A 44 -0.44 -6.90 19.23
N THR A 45 -0.41 -5.57 19.27
CA THR A 45 -0.23 -4.71 18.09
C THR A 45 1.00 -5.10 17.27
N LYS A 46 2.09 -5.52 17.94
CA LYS A 46 3.32 -5.96 17.28
C LYS A 46 3.12 -7.23 16.45
N ASP A 47 2.26 -8.15 16.88
CA ASP A 47 1.96 -9.37 16.13
C ASP A 47 1.10 -9.04 14.90
N ILE A 48 0.16 -8.11 15.04
CA ILE A 48 -0.64 -7.58 13.93
C ILE A 48 0.26 -6.89 12.90
N GLU A 49 1.15 -6.00 13.34
CA GLU A 49 2.13 -5.32 12.48
C GLU A 49 2.98 -6.31 11.70
N ASN A 50 3.50 -7.34 12.36
CA ASN A 50 4.29 -8.38 11.72
C ASN A 50 3.47 -9.17 10.69
N ALA A 51 2.25 -9.60 11.04
CA ALA A 51 1.39 -10.35 10.14
C ALA A 51 1.03 -9.55 8.88
N VAL A 52 0.65 -8.28 9.04
CA VAL A 52 0.32 -7.39 7.91
C VAL A 52 1.56 -7.11 7.05
N ASN A 53 2.73 -6.91 7.66
CA ASN A 53 3.98 -6.71 6.92
C ASN A 53 4.33 -7.95 6.08
N GLU A 54 4.18 -9.15 6.62
CA GLU A 54 4.46 -10.40 5.91
C GLU A 54 3.47 -10.65 4.77
N GLU A 55 2.17 -10.45 4.99
CA GLU A 55 1.17 -10.58 3.92
C GLU A 55 1.36 -9.52 2.82
N CYS A 56 1.72 -8.29 3.18
CA CYS A 56 2.09 -7.27 2.20
C CYS A 56 3.30 -7.69 1.36
N LYS A 57 4.37 -8.22 1.98
CA LYS A 57 5.55 -8.68 1.23
C LYS A 57 5.20 -9.82 0.29
N LYS A 58 4.30 -10.73 0.70
CA LYS A 58 3.77 -11.79 -0.17
C LYS A 58 2.98 -11.22 -1.32
N LEU A 59 2.14 -10.19 -1.11
CA LEU A 59 1.39 -9.54 -2.18
C LEU A 59 2.34 -8.91 -3.22
N LEU A 60 3.40 -8.25 -2.75
CA LEU A 60 4.30 -7.46 -3.59
C LEU A 60 5.56 -8.23 -4.05
N HIS A 61 5.70 -9.52 -3.75
CA HIS A 61 6.94 -10.27 -3.99
C HIS A 61 7.37 -10.30 -5.47
N LYS A 62 6.44 -10.15 -6.41
CA LYS A 62 6.71 -10.15 -7.85
C LYS A 62 7.10 -8.78 -8.40
N ILE A 63 6.98 -7.72 -7.59
CA ILE A 63 7.24 -6.35 -8.01
C ILE A 63 8.59 -5.90 -7.44
N PRO A 64 9.60 -5.68 -8.29
CA PRO A 64 10.92 -5.24 -7.84
C PRO A 64 10.81 -3.96 -6.99
N PHE A 65 11.53 -3.94 -5.87
CA PHE A 65 11.60 -2.79 -4.94
C PHE A 65 10.28 -2.41 -4.24
N ALA A 66 9.16 -3.11 -4.47
CA ALA A 66 7.87 -2.75 -3.88
C ALA A 66 7.71 -3.22 -2.42
N THR A 67 8.42 -4.26 -1.99
CA THR A 67 8.33 -4.79 -0.61
C THR A 67 8.76 -3.76 0.45
N GLY A 68 9.58 -2.77 0.09
CA GLY A 68 9.92 -1.64 0.96
C GLY A 68 8.72 -0.77 1.33
N LYS A 69 7.66 -0.77 0.52
CA LYS A 69 6.41 -0.05 0.80
C LYS A 69 5.60 -0.70 1.93
N CYS A 70 5.81 -1.99 2.22
CA CYS A 70 5.06 -2.70 3.25
C CYS A 70 5.31 -2.15 4.65
N LYS A 71 6.58 -1.88 4.98
CA LYS A 71 6.90 -1.28 6.27
C LYS A 71 6.24 0.09 6.42
N LYS A 72 6.36 0.94 5.38
CA LYS A 72 5.75 2.27 5.37
C LYS A 72 4.23 2.20 5.56
N PHE A 73 3.56 1.29 4.86
CA PHE A 73 2.13 1.06 5.01
C PHE A 73 1.75 0.64 6.44
N VAL A 74 2.50 -0.28 7.04
CA VAL A 74 2.28 -0.70 8.43
C VAL A 74 2.46 0.48 9.40
N ASP A 75 3.52 1.27 9.22
CA ASP A 75 3.81 2.41 10.09
C ASP A 75 2.77 3.54 9.98
N GLU A 76 2.20 3.77 8.79
CA GLU A 76 1.34 4.94 8.49
C GLU A 76 -0.16 4.64 8.49
N GLU A 77 -0.56 3.45 8.03
CA GLU A 77 -1.97 3.15 7.70
C GLU A 77 -2.60 2.09 8.61
N LEU A 78 -1.83 1.13 9.13
CA LEU A 78 -2.37 0.02 9.91
C LEU A 78 -3.15 0.46 11.15
N ASN A 79 -2.68 1.49 11.85
CA ASN A 79 -3.38 2.01 13.03
C ASN A 79 -4.76 2.58 12.68
N LYS A 80 -4.92 3.21 11.50
CA LYS A 80 -6.23 3.71 11.04
C LYS A 80 -7.18 2.54 10.80
N ILE A 81 -6.69 1.47 10.18
CA ILE A 81 -7.47 0.24 9.94
C ILE A 81 -7.94 -0.39 11.26
N ILE A 82 -7.04 -0.55 12.23
CA ILE A 82 -7.37 -1.10 13.55
C ILE A 82 -8.45 -0.25 14.23
N LYS A 83 -8.27 1.08 14.28
CA LYS A 83 -9.25 2.00 14.89
C LYS A 83 -10.62 1.95 14.24
N GLU A 84 -10.69 1.88 12.91
CA GLU A 84 -11.97 1.75 12.21
C GLU A 84 -12.68 0.44 12.61
N LEU A 85 -11.95 -0.68 12.63
CA LEU A 85 -12.50 -1.98 13.03
C LEU A 85 -12.95 -1.98 14.50
N GLU A 86 -12.16 -1.42 15.41
CA GLU A 86 -12.52 -1.26 16.83
C GLU A 86 -13.73 -0.34 17.04
N SER A 87 -13.90 0.66 16.17
CA SER A 87 -15.05 1.57 16.20
C SER A 87 -16.35 0.93 15.67
N GLY A 88 -16.27 -0.31 15.18
CA GLY A 88 -17.41 -1.05 14.63
C GLY A 88 -17.67 -0.80 13.14
N THR A 89 -16.73 -0.18 12.42
CA THR A 89 -16.80 -0.10 10.96
C THR A 89 -16.78 -1.50 10.35
N ALA A 90 -17.72 -1.76 9.45
CA ALA A 90 -17.77 -3.04 8.75
C ALA A 90 -16.46 -3.23 7.93
N PRO A 91 -15.83 -4.42 7.97
CA PRO A 91 -14.57 -4.67 7.26
C PRO A 91 -14.58 -4.26 5.77
N ALA A 92 -15.72 -4.41 5.09
CA ALA A 92 -15.88 -4.05 3.69
C ALA A 92 -15.85 -2.53 3.41
N ASP A 93 -16.06 -1.70 4.43
CA ASP A 93 -16.13 -0.24 4.32
C ASP A 93 -14.88 0.47 4.85
N VAL A 94 -14.00 -0.23 5.59
CA VAL A 94 -12.81 0.35 6.21
C VAL A 94 -11.94 1.06 5.18
N CYS A 95 -11.60 0.39 4.07
CA CYS A 95 -10.67 0.95 3.08
C CYS A 95 -11.22 2.18 2.35
N LYS A 96 -12.54 2.26 2.20
CA LYS A 96 -13.21 3.46 1.68
C LYS A 96 -13.22 4.60 2.68
N LYS A 97 -13.41 4.28 3.97
CA LYS A 97 -13.41 5.29 5.03
C LYS A 97 -12.05 5.95 5.26
N ILE A 98 -10.97 5.25 4.96
CA ILE A 98 -9.61 5.78 5.06
C ILE A 98 -9.06 6.28 3.72
N ASP A 99 -9.92 6.43 2.71
CA ASP A 99 -9.59 6.94 1.36
C ASP A 99 -8.47 6.15 0.64
N MET A 100 -8.35 4.86 0.93
CA MET A 100 -7.45 3.94 0.20
C MET A 100 -8.16 3.18 -0.93
N CYS A 101 -9.49 3.18 -0.88
CA CYS A 101 -10.44 2.86 -1.93
C CYS A 101 -11.54 3.95 -1.88
#